data_AF-A0A8H4SBE1-F1
#
_entry.id   AF-A0A8H4SBE1-F1
#
_cell.length_a   1.000
_cell.length_b   1.000
_cell.length_c   1.000
_cell.angle_alpha   90.00
_cell.angle_beta   90.00
_cell.angle_gamma   90.00
#
_symmetry.space_group_name_H-M   'P 1'
#
loop_
_entity.id
_entity.type
_entity.pdbx_description
1 polymer ?
#
loop_
_entity_poly.entity_id
_entity_poly.type
_entity_poly.pdbx_seq_one_letter_code
_entity_poly.pdbx_strand_id
1 'polypeptide(L)'
;MHESTKDSSLSAKNSVPIRLHTVRIWFHPNGLTLMEDIKRRGLDDVVFDAIALQELGDQHEAFLVDLAVLEVGISRVLGKYGITKFVPLSGDDPIILQQPVEDLDSKKALCYQHLHSKYLQEYAKRCKLGKVLGFEIHNVLKDWYKERLEDICNRFRKLGYC
;
A
#
# COMPACT_ATOMS: atom_id res chain seq x y z
N MET A 1 9.98 28.08 -52.14
CA MET A 1 8.68 27.38 -51.99
C MET A 1 8.92 25.88 -52.19
N HIS A 2 8.24 25.05 -51.40
CA HIS A 2 8.27 23.58 -51.28
C HIS A 2 9.36 22.91 -50.41
N GLU A 3 9.12 22.97 -49.09
CA GLU A 3 8.77 21.85 -48.20
C GLU A 3 9.03 20.40 -48.67
N SER A 4 9.78 19.63 -47.88
CA SER A 4 9.40 18.25 -47.53
C SER A 4 10.08 17.81 -46.24
N THR A 5 9.25 17.75 -45.21
CA THR A 5 9.43 17.22 -43.86
C THR A 5 9.67 15.70 -43.93
N LYS A 6 10.60 15.18 -43.13
CA LYS A 6 10.54 13.78 -42.68
C LYS A 6 10.63 13.75 -41.16
N ASP A 7 9.44 13.75 -40.58
CA ASP A 7 9.16 13.32 -39.22
C ASP A 7 9.81 11.96 -38.94
N SER A 8 10.78 11.94 -38.03
CA SER A 8 11.05 10.73 -37.26
C SER A 8 10.15 10.76 -36.03
N SER A 9 8.90 10.34 -36.22
CA SER A 9 8.01 9.96 -35.12
C SER A 9 8.61 8.74 -34.42
N LEU A 10 9.44 9.02 -33.42
CA LEU A 10 9.80 8.05 -32.39
C LEU A 10 8.49 7.63 -31.73
N SER A 11 7.97 6.48 -32.18
CA SER A 11 6.90 5.74 -31.54
C SER A 11 7.25 5.59 -30.07
N ALA A 12 6.63 6.42 -29.23
CA ALA A 12 6.60 6.23 -27.81
C ALA A 12 6.00 4.85 -27.58
N LYS A 13 6.87 3.89 -27.27
CA LYS A 13 6.48 2.53 -26.87
C LYS A 13 5.36 2.68 -25.86
N ASN A 14 4.25 1.98 -26.09
CA ASN A 14 3.14 1.80 -25.17
C ASN A 14 3.65 1.13 -23.88
N SER A 15 4.39 1.87 -23.04
CA SER A 15 4.75 1.40 -21.71
C SER A 15 3.49 1.44 -20.88
N VAL A 16 3.04 0.28 -20.42
CA VAL A 16 2.04 0.19 -19.37
C VAL A 16 2.45 1.14 -18.23
N PRO A 17 1.55 2.02 -17.75
CA PRO A 17 1.90 2.96 -16.69
C PRO A 17 2.39 2.18 -15.47
N ILE A 18 3.50 2.65 -14.89
CA ILE A 18 4.06 2.05 -13.68
C ILE A 18 3.02 2.20 -12.56
N ARG A 19 2.50 1.07 -12.08
CA ARG A 19 1.48 1.02 -11.03
C ARG A 19 2.00 0.25 -9.82
N LEU A 20 1.68 0.76 -8.63
CA LEU A 20 1.91 0.06 -7.38
C LEU A 20 0.62 -0.65 -6.95
N HIS A 21 0.79 -1.85 -6.41
CA HIS A 21 -0.26 -2.67 -5.82
C HIS A 21 -0.02 -2.78 -4.31
N THR A 22 -1.11 -2.91 -3.56
CA THR A 22 -1.01 -3.26 -2.14
C THR A 22 -0.85 -4.75 -1.97
N VAL A 23 0.25 -5.16 -1.34
CA VAL A 23 0.47 -6.53 -0.90
C VAL A 23 0.46 -6.54 0.63
N ARG A 24 -0.50 -7.24 1.22
CA ARG A 24 -0.58 -7.42 2.67
C ARG A 24 0.27 -8.61 3.10
N ILE A 25 1.13 -8.42 4.09
CA ILE A 25 2.00 -9.45 4.64
C ILE A 25 1.88 -9.51 6.16
N TRP A 26 2.24 -10.66 6.74
CA TRP A 26 2.64 -10.73 8.15
C TRP A 26 4.11 -10.38 8.27
N PHE A 27 4.42 -9.41 9.12
CA PHE A 27 5.78 -9.04 9.44
C PHE A 27 6.14 -9.49 10.85
N HIS A 28 7.25 -10.22 10.97
CA HIS A 28 7.81 -10.68 12.24
C HIS A 28 9.03 -9.83 12.57
N PRO A 29 8.95 -8.92 13.56
CA PRO A 29 10.06 -8.06 13.94
C PRO A 29 11.15 -8.87 14.65
N ASN A 30 12.04 -9.50 13.88
CA ASN A 30 13.19 -10.26 14.40
C ASN A 30 14.36 -9.33 14.76
N GLY A 31 14.10 -8.27 15.52
CA GLY A 31 15.07 -7.23 15.87
C GLY A 31 15.46 -6.31 14.71
N LEU A 32 14.71 -6.34 13.60
CA LEU A 32 14.91 -5.48 12.43
C LEU A 32 13.75 -4.51 12.27
N THR A 33 14.04 -3.31 11.78
CA THR A 33 12.99 -2.46 11.24
C THR A 33 12.48 -3.04 9.92
N LEU A 34 11.23 -2.73 9.58
CA LEU A 34 10.57 -3.20 8.37
C LEU A 34 11.36 -2.91 7.10
N MET A 35 11.88 -1.68 6.96
CA MET A 35 12.65 -1.29 5.78
C MET A 35 14.03 -1.96 5.71
N GLU A 36 14.65 -2.28 6.85
CA GLU A 36 15.89 -3.06 6.87
C GLU A 36 15.67 -4.50 6.43
N ASP A 37 14.58 -5.14 6.89
CA ASP A 37 14.22 -6.49 6.47
C ASP A 37 13.89 -6.55 4.97
N ILE A 38 13.13 -5.59 4.44
CA ILE A 38 12.85 -5.45 2.99
C ILE A 38 14.15 -5.38 2.19
N LYS A 39 15.11 -4.55 2.60
CA LYS A 39 16.42 -4.44 1.97
C LYS A 39 17.22 -5.74 2.05
N ARG A 40 17.28 -6.38 3.22
CA ARG A 40 17.99 -7.67 3.40
C ARG A 40 17.40 -8.79 2.54
N ARG A 41 16.11 -8.73 2.25
CA ARG A 41 15.42 -9.68 1.34
C ARG A 41 15.61 -9.35 -0.14
N GLY A 42 16.29 -8.25 -0.46
CA GLY A 42 16.51 -7.78 -1.82
C GLY A 42 15.20 -7.41 -2.49
N LEU A 43 14.36 -6.62 -1.81
CA LEU A 43 13.06 -6.17 -2.29
C LEU A 43 12.95 -4.64 -2.38
N ASP A 44 14.03 -3.91 -2.09
CA ASP A 44 14.09 -2.45 -2.09
C ASP A 44 13.97 -1.81 -3.49
N ASP A 45 14.19 -2.59 -4.55
CA ASP A 45 13.95 -2.19 -5.94
C ASP A 45 12.47 -2.25 -6.35
N VAL A 46 11.64 -3.02 -5.61
CA VAL A 46 10.23 -3.24 -5.95
C VAL A 46 9.23 -2.76 -4.89
N VAL A 47 9.66 -2.56 -3.64
CA VAL A 47 8.83 -2.05 -2.56
C VAL A 47 9.13 -0.56 -2.36
N PHE A 48 8.14 0.26 -2.66
CA PHE A 48 8.25 1.72 -2.61
C PHE A 48 7.91 2.27 -1.23
N ASP A 49 7.07 1.54 -0.50
CA ASP A 49 6.58 1.98 0.80
C ASP A 49 5.99 0.84 1.61
N ALA A 50 5.86 1.06 2.91
CA ALA A 50 5.30 0.11 3.85
C ALA A 50 4.51 0.81 4.96
N ILE A 51 3.27 0.35 5.19
CA ILE A 51 2.38 0.87 6.22
C ILE A 51 2.16 -0.24 7.25
N ALA A 52 2.73 -0.05 8.44
CA ALA A 52 2.50 -0.94 9.57
C ALA A 52 1.08 -0.77 10.13
N LEU A 53 0.38 -1.88 10.31
CA LEU A 53 -1.01 -1.94 10.79
C LEU A 53 -1.09 -2.47 12.23
N GLN A 54 0.00 -2.42 12.99
CA GLN A 54 0.08 -2.94 14.37
C GLN A 54 -0.99 -2.32 15.29
N GLU A 55 -1.30 -1.04 15.13
CA GLU A 55 -2.32 -0.35 15.94
C GLU A 55 -3.76 -0.80 15.61
N LEU A 56 -3.93 -1.66 14.60
CA LEU A 56 -5.24 -2.16 14.15
C LEU A 56 -5.51 -3.61 14.57
N GLY A 57 -4.56 -4.25 15.26
CA GLY A 57 -4.71 -5.61 15.78
C GLY A 57 -3.52 -6.04 16.65
N ASP A 58 -3.83 -6.66 17.79
CA ASP A 58 -2.86 -7.18 18.75
C ASP A 58 -2.45 -8.62 18.38
N GLN A 59 -1.29 -8.75 17.75
CA GLN A 59 -0.52 -10.00 17.77
C GLN A 59 0.91 -9.68 18.23
N HIS A 60 1.27 -10.22 19.39
CA HIS A 60 2.52 -9.87 20.09
C HIS A 60 3.81 -10.30 19.36
N GLU A 61 3.72 -11.19 18.38
CA GLU A 61 4.90 -11.73 17.65
C GLU A 61 4.95 -11.35 16.16
N ALA A 62 3.85 -10.87 15.60
CA ALA A 62 3.75 -10.49 14.19
C ALA A 62 2.67 -9.44 14.00
N PHE A 63 2.84 -8.53 13.05
CA PHE A 63 1.78 -7.58 12.71
C PHE A 63 1.61 -7.48 11.20
N LEU A 64 0.41 -7.06 10.79
CA LEU A 64 0.10 -6.88 9.37
C LEU A 64 0.74 -5.61 8.83
N VAL A 65 1.20 -5.70 7.58
CA VAL A 65 1.80 -4.58 6.86
C VAL A 65 1.21 -4.54 5.46
N ASP A 66 0.83 -3.34 5.02
CA ASP A 66 0.55 -3.06 3.62
C ASP A 66 1.79 -2.53 2.93
N LEU A 67 2.31 -3.28 1.96
CA LEU A 67 3.41 -2.87 1.11
C LEU A 67 2.89 -2.24 -0.18
N ALA A 68 3.49 -1.13 -0.61
CA ALA A 68 3.30 -0.56 -1.93
C ALA A 68 4.34 -1.18 -2.87
N VAL A 69 3.90 -2.10 -3.75
CA VAL A 69 4.80 -2.97 -4.52
C VAL A 69 4.57 -2.76 -6.01
N LEU A 70 5.64 -2.66 -6.79
CA LEU A 70 5.55 -2.72 -8.26
C LEU A 70 4.93 -4.05 -8.68
N GLU A 71 4.09 -4.02 -9.72
CA GLU A 71 3.41 -5.23 -10.24
C GLU A 71 4.39 -6.39 -10.49
N VAL A 72 5.54 -6.10 -11.13
CA VAL A 72 6.61 -7.07 -11.41
C VAL A 72 7.27 -7.66 -10.16
N GLY A 73 7.11 -7.00 -9.00
CA GLY A 73 7.69 -7.41 -7.72
C GLY A 73 6.76 -8.24 -6.84
N ILE A 74 5.47 -8.35 -7.16
CA ILE A 74 4.47 -9.01 -6.31
C ILE A 74 4.88 -10.45 -6.00
N SER A 75 5.23 -11.25 -7.01
CA SER A 75 5.62 -12.65 -6.82
C SER A 75 6.89 -12.79 -5.96
N ARG A 76 7.83 -11.84 -6.04
CA ARG A 76 9.04 -11.83 -5.20
C ARG A 76 8.70 -11.54 -3.75
N VAL A 77 7.85 -10.54 -3.50
CA VAL A 77 7.37 -10.20 -2.14
C VAL A 77 6.64 -11.39 -1.52
N LEU A 78 5.68 -11.98 -2.23
CA LEU A 78 4.94 -13.16 -1.75
C LEU A 78 5.84 -14.38 -1.54
N GLY A 79 6.85 -14.57 -2.39
CA GLY A 79 7.84 -15.64 -2.21
C GLY A 79 8.73 -15.46 -0.97
N LYS A 80 8.91 -14.23 -0.47
CA LYS A 80 9.75 -13.93 0.71
C LYS A 80 8.96 -13.85 2.02
N TYR A 81 7.72 -13.38 1.97
CA TYR A 81 6.87 -13.18 3.16
C TYR A 81 5.72 -14.18 3.28
N GLY A 82 5.47 -14.96 2.24
CA GLY A 82 4.34 -15.89 2.18
C GLY A 82 3.05 -15.22 1.67
N ILE A 83 2.09 -16.07 1.33
CA ILE A 83 0.75 -15.66 0.89
C ILE A 83 -0.16 -15.68 2.12
N THR A 84 -0.91 -14.59 2.34
CA THR A 84 -1.91 -14.54 3.41
C THR A 84 -3.03 -15.53 3.14
N LYS A 85 -3.51 -16.20 4.19
CA LYS A 85 -4.65 -17.14 4.11
C LYS A 85 -6.02 -16.43 4.13
N PHE A 86 -6.03 -15.12 3.97
CA PHE A 86 -7.22 -14.27 3.98
C PHE A 86 -7.10 -13.22 2.87
N VAL A 87 -8.25 -12.68 2.46
CA VAL A 87 -8.32 -11.59 1.48
C VAL A 87 -8.31 -10.26 2.24
N PRO A 88 -7.38 -9.33 1.95
CA PRO A 88 -7.37 -8.02 2.59
C PRO A 88 -8.70 -7.27 2.44
N LEU A 89 -9.15 -6.63 3.50
CA LEU A 89 -10.43 -5.92 3.62
C LEU A 89 -11.68 -6.79 3.43
N SER A 90 -11.55 -8.11 3.55
CA SER A 90 -12.70 -9.03 3.64
C SER A 90 -13.13 -9.24 5.09
N GLY A 91 -14.27 -9.91 5.30
CA GLY A 91 -14.74 -10.23 6.66
C GLY A 91 -13.78 -11.11 7.46
N ASP A 92 -12.93 -11.89 6.78
CA ASP A 92 -11.94 -12.77 7.40
C ASP A 92 -10.59 -12.08 7.61
N ASP A 93 -10.48 -10.79 7.29
CA ASP A 93 -9.26 -10.04 7.52
C ASP A 93 -9.00 -9.87 9.03
N PRO A 94 -7.84 -10.28 9.55
CA PRO A 94 -7.52 -10.18 10.97
C PRO A 94 -7.70 -8.78 11.55
N ILE A 95 -7.40 -7.69 10.82
CA ILE A 95 -7.62 -6.33 11.35
C ILE A 95 -9.11 -5.96 11.45
N ILE A 96 -9.98 -6.60 10.67
CA ILE A 96 -11.44 -6.44 10.78
C ILE A 96 -11.94 -7.28 11.95
N LEU A 97 -11.54 -8.54 12.04
CA LEU A 97 -12.00 -9.47 13.07
C LEU A 97 -11.68 -8.99 14.49
N GLN A 98 -10.55 -8.29 14.66
CA GLN A 98 -10.07 -7.77 15.95
C GLN A 98 -10.74 -6.45 16.39
N GLN A 99 -11.61 -5.84 15.56
CA GLN A 99 -12.32 -4.65 15.98
C GLN A 99 -13.26 -4.94 17.18
N PRO A 100 -13.39 -4.02 18.15
CA PRO A 100 -14.06 -4.26 19.43
C PRO A 100 -15.60 -4.28 19.38
N VAL A 101 -16.20 -4.30 18.18
CA VAL A 101 -17.65 -4.29 17.97
C VAL A 101 -18.14 -5.68 17.57
N GLU A 102 -19.38 -6.05 17.87
CA GLU A 102 -19.84 -7.44 17.68
C GLU A 102 -20.17 -7.77 16.23
N ASP A 103 -20.95 -6.92 15.56
CA ASP A 103 -21.45 -7.20 14.22
C ASP A 103 -20.39 -6.92 13.14
N LEU A 104 -20.40 -7.77 12.10
CA LEU A 104 -19.35 -7.78 11.09
C LEU A 104 -19.29 -6.48 10.28
N ASP A 105 -20.43 -5.86 10.00
CA ASP A 105 -20.46 -4.65 9.17
C ASP A 105 -19.98 -3.42 9.95
N SER A 106 -20.30 -3.31 11.24
CA SER A 106 -19.68 -2.34 12.15
C SER A 106 -18.19 -2.60 12.31
N LYS A 107 -17.74 -3.87 12.39
CA LYS A 107 -16.30 -4.19 12.43
C LYS A 107 -15.60 -3.68 11.19
N LYS A 108 -16.16 -3.92 10.00
CA LYS A 108 -15.62 -3.40 8.74
C LYS A 108 -15.63 -1.87 8.74
N ALA A 109 -16.74 -1.24 9.13
CA ALA A 109 -16.88 0.21 9.15
C ALA A 109 -15.80 0.87 10.02
N LEU A 110 -15.64 0.39 11.27
CA LEU A 110 -14.63 0.89 12.20
C LEU A 110 -13.21 0.65 11.67
N CYS A 111 -12.94 -0.55 11.14
CA CYS A 111 -11.65 -0.86 10.52
C CYS A 111 -11.32 0.07 9.35
N TYR A 112 -12.29 0.36 8.47
CA TYR A 112 -12.08 1.25 7.32
C TYR A 112 -11.81 2.69 7.75
N GLN A 113 -12.49 3.19 8.78
CA GLN A 113 -12.21 4.51 9.34
C GLN A 113 -10.78 4.60 9.91
N HIS A 114 -10.38 3.59 10.68
CA HIS A 114 -9.03 3.56 11.24
C HIS A 114 -7.95 3.42 10.15
N LEU A 115 -8.17 2.56 9.15
CA LEU A 115 -7.26 2.43 8.00
C LEU A 115 -7.15 3.72 7.22
N HIS A 116 -8.27 4.37 6.90
CA HIS A 116 -8.26 5.65 6.18
C HIS A 116 -7.42 6.70 6.94
N SER A 117 -7.63 6.81 8.25
CA SER A 117 -6.87 7.70 9.12
C SER A 117 -5.37 7.35 9.14
N LYS A 118 -5.03 6.06 9.24
CA LYS A 118 -3.64 5.57 9.20
C LYS A 118 -2.96 5.93 7.89
N TYR A 119 -3.60 5.66 6.76
CA TYR A 119 -3.06 5.99 5.43
C TYR A 119 -2.83 7.49 5.27
N LEU A 120 -3.77 8.34 5.71
CA LEU A 120 -3.59 9.80 5.68
C LEU A 120 -2.41 10.26 6.54
N GLN A 121 -2.29 9.73 7.76
CA GLN A 121 -1.18 10.05 8.65
C GLN A 121 0.17 9.65 8.04
N GLU A 122 0.27 8.43 7.53
CA GLU A 122 1.49 7.92 6.90
C GLU A 122 1.86 8.72 5.65
N TYR A 123 0.89 9.09 4.82
CA TYR A 123 1.10 9.96 3.67
C TYR A 123 1.61 11.36 4.09
N ALA A 124 0.97 11.96 5.10
CA ALA A 124 1.39 13.25 5.63
C ALA A 124 2.82 13.22 6.21
N LYS A 125 3.18 12.15 6.93
CA LYS A 125 4.55 11.93 7.44
C LYS A 125 5.57 11.92 6.29
N ARG A 126 5.29 11.19 5.22
CA ARG A 126 6.17 11.12 4.03
C ARG A 126 6.28 12.47 3.32
N CYS A 127 5.17 13.20 3.20
CA CYS A 127 5.16 14.53 2.58
C CYS A 127 6.02 15.50 3.39
N LYS A 128 5.90 15.45 4.72
CA LYS A 128 6.72 16.26 5.63
C LYS A 128 8.19 15.88 5.53
N LEU A 129 8.51 14.59 5.53
CA LEU A 129 9.89 14.10 5.42
C LEU A 129 10.54 14.51 4.10
N GLY A 130 9.84 14.36 2.98
CA GLY A 130 10.32 14.80 1.67
C GLY A 130 10.64 16.30 1.66
N LYS A 131 9.73 17.14 2.18
CA LYS A 131 9.99 18.58 2.34
C LYS A 131 11.24 18.89 3.17
N VAL A 132 11.43 18.18 4.30
CA VAL A 132 12.60 18.36 5.18
C VAL A 132 13.90 17.93 4.49
N LEU A 133 13.86 16.86 3.71
CA LEU A 133 15.04 16.30 3.03
C LEU A 133 15.26 16.88 1.62
N GLY A 134 14.44 17.84 1.19
CA GLY A 134 14.57 18.50 -0.11
C GLY A 134 14.21 17.63 -1.32
N PHE A 135 13.39 16.58 -1.14
CA PHE A 135 12.89 15.76 -2.24
C PHE A 135 11.37 15.69 -2.26
N GLU A 136 10.81 15.49 -3.46
CA GLU A 136 9.39 15.27 -3.64
C GLU A 136 9.08 13.77 -3.61
N ILE A 137 7.94 13.39 -3.02
CA ILE A 137 7.44 12.02 -3.13
C ILE A 137 7.20 11.72 -4.61
N HIS A 138 7.68 10.56 -5.06
CA HIS A 138 7.46 10.08 -6.42
C HIS A 138 5.96 10.00 -6.75
N ASN A 139 5.55 10.48 -7.93
CA ASN A 139 4.12 10.55 -8.30
C ASN A 139 3.43 9.18 -8.24
N VAL A 140 4.13 8.13 -8.66
CA VAL A 140 3.65 6.74 -8.56
C VAL A 140 3.23 6.35 -7.13
N LEU A 141 3.97 6.81 -6.11
CA LEU A 141 3.62 6.56 -4.70
C LEU A 141 2.45 7.44 -4.24
N LYS A 142 2.36 8.69 -4.70
CA LYS A 142 1.20 9.55 -4.44
C LYS A 142 -0.09 8.96 -5.02
N ASP A 143 -0.01 8.45 -6.25
CA ASP A 143 -1.14 7.82 -6.94
C ASP A 143 -1.58 6.56 -6.19
N TRP A 144 -0.64 5.74 -5.71
CA TRP A 144 -0.96 4.61 -4.85
C TRP A 144 -1.71 5.03 -3.58
N TYR A 145 -1.22 6.05 -2.86
CA TYR A 145 -1.92 6.56 -1.67
C TYR A 145 -3.34 7.03 -2.00
N LYS A 146 -3.51 7.78 -3.10
CA LYS A 146 -4.80 8.27 -3.55
C LYS A 146 -5.76 7.12 -3.88
N GLU A 147 -5.31 6.15 -4.68
CA GLU A 147 -6.12 4.98 -5.06
C GLU A 147 -6.51 4.15 -3.83
N ARG A 148 -5.59 3.97 -2.86
CA ARG A 148 -5.88 3.22 -1.63
C ARG A 148 -6.87 3.93 -0.73
N LEU A 149 -6.72 5.24 -0.54
CA LEU A 149 -7.68 6.04 0.23
C LEU A 149 -9.07 6.02 -0.43
N GLU A 150 -9.13 6.14 -1.75
CA GLU A 150 -10.37 6.07 -2.52
C GLU A 150 -11.05 4.70 -2.41
N ASP A 151 -10.31 3.58 -2.52
CA ASP A 151 -10.84 2.23 -2.32
C ASP A 151 -11.42 2.05 -0.90
N ILE A 152 -10.70 2.50 0.13
CA ILE A 152 -11.17 2.42 1.53
C ILE A 152 -12.46 3.25 1.71
N CYS A 153 -12.48 4.49 1.22
CA CYS A 153 -13.68 5.35 1.27
C CYS A 153 -14.86 4.73 0.53
N ASN A 154 -14.65 4.16 -0.65
CA ASN A 154 -15.72 3.54 -1.42
C ASN A 154 -16.27 2.29 -0.72
N ARG A 155 -15.44 1.52 -0.03
CA ARG A 155 -15.89 0.39 0.80
C ARG A 155 -16.68 0.85 2.02
N PHE A 156 -16.25 1.92 2.67
CA PHE A 156 -16.96 2.53 3.79
C PHE A 156 -18.35 3.03 3.37
N ARG A 157 -18.45 3.74 2.23
CA ARG A 157 -19.73 4.18 1.65
C ARG A 157 -20.67 3.03 1.28
N LYS A 158 -20.14 1.92 0.77
CA LYS A 158 -20.95 0.72 0.46
C LYS A 158 -21.61 0.08 1.68
N LEU A 159 -21.10 0.35 2.88
CA LEU A 159 -21.71 -0.08 4.14
C LEU A 159 -22.81 0.90 4.62
N GLY A 160 -23.09 1.97 3.89
CA GLY A 160 -24.12 2.97 4.24
C GLY A 160 -23.62 4.10 5.14
N TYR A 161 -22.31 4.21 5.37
CA TYR A 161 -21.71 5.28 6.17
C TYR A 161 -21.16 6.39 5.26
N CYS A 162 -21.35 7.66 5.65
CA CYS A 162 -20.90 8.84 4.91
C CYS A 162 -19.60 9.42 5.47
#